data_AF-A0A936YT51-F1
#
_entry.id   AF-A0A936YT51-F1
#
_cell.length_a   1.000
_cell.length_b   1.000
_cell.length_c   1.000
_cell.angle_alpha   90.00
_cell.angle_beta   90.00
_cell.angle_gamma   90.00
#
_symmetry.space_group_name_H-M   'P 1'
#
loop_
_entity.id
_entity.type
_entity.pdbx_description
1 polymer ?
#
loop_
_entity_poly.entity_id
_entity_poly.type
_entity_poly.pdbx_seq_one_letter_code
_entity_poly.pdbx_strand_id
1 'polypeptide(L)' 'MTGDIVNLRQFRKQKARVEKEKVADANRLQFGRTKAEKTLTRTLNDKAERALDQGKLDGPKDS' A
#
# COMPACT_ATOMS: atom_id res chain seq x y z
N MET A 1 -0.76 51.16 15.62
CA MET A 1 0.09 49.96 15.46
C MET A 1 -0.82 48.75 15.34
N THR A 2 -0.96 48.21 14.14
CA THR A 2 -1.73 46.99 13.89
C THR A 2 -0.82 45.80 14.13
N GLY A 3 -0.94 45.17 15.29
CA GLY A 3 -0.19 43.94 15.59
C GLY A 3 -0.80 42.78 14.80
N ASP A 4 -0.01 42.15 13.94
CA ASP A 4 -0.44 40.96 13.19
C ASP A 4 -0.74 39.82 14.17
N ILE A 5 -2.03 39.48 14.31
CA ILE A 5 -2.48 38.36 15.13
C ILE A 5 -2.18 37.07 14.35
N VAL A 6 -0.99 36.53 14.54
CA VAL A 6 -0.62 35.25 13.95
C VAL A 6 -1.34 34.11 14.66
N ASN A 7 -2.21 33.40 13.93
CA ASN A 7 -2.95 32.27 14.47
C ASN A 7 -2.05 31.03 14.57
N LEU A 8 -1.35 30.90 15.70
CA LEU A 8 -0.43 29.80 15.99
C LEU A 8 -1.10 28.41 15.92
N ARG A 9 -2.42 28.32 16.17
CA ARG A 9 -3.17 27.07 16.08
C ARG A 9 -3.28 26.58 14.63
N GLN A 10 -3.56 27.48 13.70
CA GLN A 10 -3.61 27.15 12.27
C GLN A 10 -2.22 26.74 11.77
N PHE A 11 -1.17 27.47 12.17
CA PHE A 11 0.21 27.13 11.83
C PHE A 11 0.61 25.73 12.31
N ARG A 12 0.32 25.39 13.58
CA ARG A 12 0.59 24.05 14.14
C ARG A 12 -0.19 22.96 13.38
N LYS A 13 -1.46 23.22 13.04
CA LYS A 13 -2.30 22.29 12.27
C LYS A 13 -1.72 22.05 10.87
N GLN A 14 -1.27 23.09 10.20
CA GLN A 14 -0.65 23.00 8.88
C GLN A 14 0.66 22.21 8.95
N LYS A 15 1.52 22.50 9.93
CA LYS A 15 2.75 21.73 10.17
C LYS A 15 2.46 20.24 10.38
N ALA A 16 1.47 19.91 11.19
CA ALA A 16 1.07 18.52 11.43
C ALA A 16 0.54 17.81 10.17
N ARG A 17 -0.17 18.52 9.28
CA ARG A 17 -0.61 17.97 7.99
C ARG A 17 0.58 17.69 7.07
N VAL A 18 1.51 18.64 6.95
CA VAL A 18 2.72 18.50 6.12
C VAL A 18 3.58 17.32 6.58
N GLU A 19 3.79 17.15 7.89
CA GLU A 19 4.55 16.01 8.41
C GLU A 19 3.86 14.67 8.11
N LYS A 20 2.53 14.61 8.20
CA LYS A 20 1.77 13.40 7.81
C LYS A 20 1.89 13.08 6.32
N GLU A 21 1.87 14.10 5.46
CA GLU A 21 2.04 13.93 4.01
C GLU A 21 3.44 13.39 3.67
N LYS A 22 4.49 13.96 4.27
CA LYS A 22 5.86 13.44 4.10
C LYS A 22 5.99 11.96 4.52
N VAL A 23 5.39 11.59 5.65
CA VAL A 23 5.39 10.20 6.11
C VAL A 23 4.59 9.31 5.16
N ALA A 24 3.46 9.78 4.64
CA ALA A 24 2.67 9.05 3.66
C ALA A 24 3.45 8.85 2.35
N ASP A 25 4.19 9.85 1.88
CA ASP A 25 5.02 9.76 0.69
C ASP A 25 6.22 8.83 0.90
N ALA A 26 6.90 8.92 2.04
CA ALA A 26 7.95 7.96 2.41
C ALA A 26 7.41 6.53 2.45
N ASN A 27 6.21 6.33 3.01
CA ASN A 27 5.56 5.02 3.04
C ASN A 27 5.08 4.57 1.65
N ARG A 28 4.64 5.48 0.77
CA ARG A 28 4.34 5.15 -0.64
C ARG A 28 5.61 4.77 -1.41
N LEU A 29 6.75 5.35 -1.09
CA LEU A 29 8.02 4.96 -1.71
C LEU A 29 8.53 3.63 -1.16
N GLN A 30 8.54 3.46 0.16
CA GLN A 30 9.02 2.24 0.82
C GLN A 30 8.06 1.06 0.63
N PHE A 31 6.77 1.33 0.60
CA PHE A 31 5.71 0.33 0.51
C PHE A 31 4.80 0.61 -0.68
N GLY A 32 5.35 0.98 -1.84
CA GLY A 32 4.63 1.35 -3.09
C GLY A 32 3.64 0.35 -3.67
N ARG A 33 3.36 -0.72 -2.93
CA ARG A 33 2.09 -1.45 -2.99
C ARG A 33 1.38 -1.31 -1.65
N THR A 34 0.21 -0.69 -1.69
CA THR A 34 -0.74 -0.66 -0.57
C THR A 34 -1.08 -2.09 -0.14
N LYS A 35 -1.54 -2.27 1.11
CA LYS A 35 -1.95 -3.59 1.62
C LYS A 35 -2.99 -4.25 0.70
N ALA A 36 -3.90 -3.46 0.15
CA ALA A 36 -4.93 -3.89 -0.79
C ALA A 36 -4.34 -4.43 -2.11
N GLU A 37 -3.37 -3.74 -2.69
CA GLU A 37 -2.69 -4.19 -3.91
C GLU A 37 -1.88 -5.46 -3.67
N LYS A 38 -1.18 -5.56 -2.53
CA LYS A 38 -0.46 -6.78 -2.14
C LYS A 38 -1.40 -7.97 -1.99
N THR A 39 -2.56 -7.79 -1.34
CA THR A 39 -3.56 -8.86 -1.22
C THR A 39 -4.14 -9.26 -2.56
N LEU A 40 -4.45 -8.30 -3.43
CA LEU A 40 -4.95 -8.59 -4.77
C LEU A 40 -3.92 -9.39 -5.59
N THR A 41 -2.66 -8.96 -5.60
CA THR A 41 -1.60 -9.70 -6.32
C THR A 41 -1.44 -11.11 -5.77
N ARG A 42 -1.44 -11.28 -4.44
CA ARG A 42 -1.37 -12.59 -3.81
C ARG A 42 -2.53 -13.49 -4.22
N THR A 43 -3.77 -13.00 -4.16
CA THR A 43 -4.94 -13.81 -4.57
C THR A 43 -4.92 -14.20 -6.04
N LEU A 44 -4.41 -13.32 -6.91
CA LEU A 44 -4.25 -13.62 -8.34
C LEU A 44 -3.17 -14.68 -8.57
N ASN A 45 -2.05 -14.58 -7.86
CA ASN A 45 -0.98 -15.59 -7.92
C ASN A 45 -1.45 -16.94 -7.38
N ASP A 46 -2.10 -16.98 -6.21
CA ASP A 46 -2.65 -18.21 -5.62
C ASP A 46 -3.66 -18.88 -6.57
N LYS A 47 -4.49 -18.09 -7.26
CA LYS A 47 -5.43 -18.60 -8.27
C LYS A 47 -4.70 -19.15 -9.49
N ALA A 48 -3.66 -18.46 -9.97
CA ALA A 48 -2.84 -18.93 -11.09
C ALA A 48 -2.10 -20.22 -10.75
N GLU A 49 -1.50 -20.32 -9.55
CA GLU A 49 -0.85 -21.54 -9.06
C GLU A 49 -1.85 -22.70 -9.00
N ARG A 50 -3.04 -22.50 -8.42
CA ARG A 50 -4.09 -23.54 -8.38
C ARG A 50 -4.54 -23.97 -9.77
N ALA A 51 -4.67 -23.03 -10.71
CA ALA A 51 -5.04 -23.36 -12.09
C ALA A 51 -3.96 -24.19 -12.79
N LEU A 52 -2.67 -23.88 -12.56
CA LEU A 52 -1.55 -24.67 -13.06
C LEU A 52 -1.48 -26.05 -12.42
N ASP A 53 -1.75 -26.14 -11.12
CA ASP A 53 -1.77 -27.40 -10.37
C ASP A 53 -2.92 -28.31 -10.83
N GLN A 54 -4.11 -27.75 -11.07
CA GLN A 54 -5.23 -28.48 -11.68
C GLN A 54 -4.94 -28.89 -13.14
N GLY A 55 -4.13 -28.10 -13.85
CA GLY A 55 -3.68 -28.40 -15.21
C GLY A 55 -2.52 -29.39 -15.28
N LYS A 56 -1.84 -29.68 -14.16
CA LYS A 56 -0.93 -30.82 -14.06
C LYS A 56 -1.76 -32.09 -14.00
N LEU A 57 -2.06 -32.63 -15.19
CA LEU A 57 -2.17 -34.08 -15.30
C LEU A 57 -0.79 -34.64 -14.96
N ASP A 58 -0.59 -35.04 -13.70
CA ASP A 58 0.35 -36.12 -13.44
C ASP A 58 -0.07 -37.26 -14.37
N GLY A 59 0.75 -37.49 -15.42
CA GLY A 59 0.52 -38.57 -16.36
C GLY A 59 0.25 -39.87 -15.60
N PRO A 60 -0.57 -40.77 -16.15
CA PRO A 60 -1.00 -41.98 -15.47
C PRO A 60 0.23 -42.64 -14.85
N LYS A 61 0.24 -42.78 -13.51
CA LYS A 61 1.18 -43.66 -12.83
C LYS A 61 0.84 -45.08 -13.26
N ASP A 62 1.37 -45.48 -14.41
CA ASP A 62 1.57 -46.87 -14.76
C ASP A 62 2.72 -47.40 -13.91
N SER A 63 2.36 -48.09 -12.82
CA SER A 63 3.12 -49.19 -12.20
C SER A 63 2.28 -49.84 -11.09
#